data_AF-A0AAN9FXT6-F1
#
_entry.id   AF-A0AAN9FXT6-F1
#
_cell.length_a   1.000
_cell.length_b   1.000
_cell.length_c   1.000
_cell.angle_alpha   90.00
_cell.angle_beta   90.00
_cell.angle_gamma   90.00
#
_symmetry.space_group_name_H-M   'P 1'
#
loop_
_entity.id
_entity.type
_entity.pdbx_description
1 polymer ?
#
loop_
_entity_poly.entity_id
_entity_poly.type
_entity_poly.pdbx_seq_one_letter_code
_entity_poly.pdbx_strand_id
1 'polypeptide(L)'
;MARLLDIVFFLYFLTHIPIAMFIDSQAVIPQRYYPQQLVELKNWYCREFRDPMMVDPPGWFRSFVFCEVAVQFPFFFVAAFAYLKGAAKARWIRIPAIIYSSHVATTLIAIFFHTLTYDFSQSKHPGPRTMDERLTLCGIYSPYFILPVMILLDACFSSAYREPVNKAKMR
;
A
#
# COMPACT_ATOMS: atom_id res chain seq x y z
N MET A 1 7.51 13.04 -21.95
CA MET A 1 6.09 12.81 -21.62
C MET A 1 6.05 11.76 -20.51
N ALA A 2 5.06 11.80 -19.62
CA ALA A 2 4.89 10.73 -18.62
C ALA A 2 4.41 9.46 -19.34
N ARG A 3 4.95 8.29 -18.97
CA ARG A 3 4.53 6.99 -19.52
C ARG A 3 3.18 6.61 -18.91
N LEU A 4 2.45 5.69 -19.55
CA LEU A 4 1.20 5.15 -18.98
C LEU A 4 1.41 4.61 -17.56
N LEU A 5 2.50 3.85 -17.33
CA LEU A 5 2.84 3.34 -15.99
C LEU A 5 3.08 4.47 -14.99
N ASP A 6 3.71 5.58 -15.40
CA ASP A 6 3.93 6.72 -14.50
C ASP A 6 2.58 7.32 -14.07
N ILE A 7 1.58 7.38 -14.97
CA ILE A 7 0.23 7.85 -14.64
C ILE A 7 -0.47 6.88 -13.69
N VAL A 8 -0.38 5.57 -13.93
CA VAL A 8 -0.96 4.55 -13.04
C VAL A 8 -0.37 4.65 -11.64
N PHE A 9 0.95 4.76 -11.52
CA PHE A 9 1.62 4.90 -10.23
C PHE A 9 1.29 6.23 -9.54
N PHE A 10 1.21 7.32 -10.30
CA PHE A 10 0.74 8.60 -9.76
C PHE A 10 -0.66 8.49 -9.15
N LEU A 11 -1.62 7.94 -9.90
CA LEU A 11 -2.99 7.77 -9.42
C LEU A 11 -3.06 6.87 -8.19
N TYR A 12 -2.29 5.78 -8.19
CA TYR A 12 -2.17 4.90 -7.03
C TYR A 12 -1.78 5.66 -5.76
N PHE A 13 -0.65 6.38 -5.78
CA PHE A 13 -0.20 7.14 -4.60
C PHE A 13 -1.19 8.26 -4.24
N LEU A 14 -1.79 8.92 -5.24
CA LEU A 14 -2.76 9.99 -5.02
C LEU A 14 -4.00 9.48 -4.28
N THR A 15 -4.56 8.34 -4.69
CA THR A 15 -5.73 7.74 -4.02
C THR A 15 -5.37 7.09 -2.69
N HIS A 16 -4.12 6.64 -2.52
CA HIS A 16 -3.67 6.00 -1.28
C HIS A 16 -3.48 7.01 -0.14
N ILE A 17 -3.17 8.28 -0.44
CA ILE A 17 -3.05 9.35 0.58
C ILE A 17 -4.30 9.45 1.48
N PRO A 18 -5.52 9.68 0.95
CA PRO A 18 -6.70 9.76 1.80
C PRO A 18 -7.05 8.44 2.48
N ILE A 19 -6.76 7.30 1.84
CA ILE A 19 -7.02 5.97 2.43
C ILE A 19 -6.13 5.75 3.66
N ALA A 20 -4.82 5.95 3.53
CA ALA A 20 -3.90 5.79 4.65
C ALA A 20 -4.17 6.81 5.76
N MET A 21 -4.45 8.06 5.39
CA MET A 21 -4.72 9.12 6.35
C MET A 21 -6.02 8.91 7.12
N PHE A 22 -7.09 8.43 6.47
CA PHE A 22 -8.42 8.41 7.07
C PHE A 22 -8.92 7.03 7.45
N ILE A 23 -8.41 5.96 6.85
CA ILE A 23 -8.85 4.58 7.10
C ILE A 23 -7.76 3.81 7.83
N ASP A 24 -6.59 3.63 7.24
CA ASP A 24 -5.57 2.71 7.76
C ASP A 24 -5.00 3.19 9.09
N SER A 25 -4.70 4.49 9.19
CA SER A 25 -4.20 5.09 10.43
C SER A 25 -5.12 4.93 11.64
N GLN A 26 -6.43 4.67 11.46
CA GLN A 26 -7.35 4.36 12.56
C GLN A 26 -7.00 3.06 13.30
N ALA A 27 -6.14 2.19 12.72
CA ALA A 27 -5.64 0.99 13.41
C ALA A 27 -4.57 1.31 14.47
N VAL A 28 -3.95 2.49 14.41
CA VAL A 28 -2.89 2.93 15.34
C VAL A 28 -3.20 4.22 16.09
N ILE A 29 -4.04 5.09 15.52
CA ILE A 29 -4.48 6.35 16.13
C ILE A 29 -5.89 6.17 16.72
N PRO A 30 -6.16 6.65 17.95
CA PRO A 30 -7.48 6.57 18.57
C PRO A 30 -8.59 7.22 17.73
N GLN A 31 -9.74 6.54 17.59
CA GLN A 31 -10.89 6.98 16.79
C GLN A 31 -11.45 8.37 17.18
N ARG A 32 -11.21 8.83 18.41
CA ARG A 32 -11.62 10.17 18.88
C ARG A 32 -11.04 11.34 18.08
N TYR A 33 -9.96 11.11 17.33
CA TYR A 33 -9.33 12.11 16.48
C TYR A 33 -9.93 12.18 15.07
N TYR A 34 -10.89 11.30 14.76
CA TYR A 34 -11.52 11.21 13.45
C TYR A 34 -12.97 11.70 13.49
N PRO A 35 -13.44 12.37 12.44
CA PRO A 35 -14.87 12.59 12.20
C PRO A 35 -15.66 11.28 12.29
N GLN A 36 -16.85 11.34 12.87
CA GLN A 36 -17.72 10.18 13.07
C GLN A 36 -17.99 9.43 11.76
N GLN A 37 -18.16 10.16 10.65
CA GLN A 37 -18.42 9.59 9.33
C GLN A 37 -17.29 8.66 8.85
N LEU A 38 -16.04 9.00 9.15
CA LEU A 38 -14.88 8.17 8.78
C LEU A 38 -14.76 6.93 9.67
N VAL A 39 -15.11 7.06 10.96
CA VAL A 39 -15.18 5.92 11.87
C VAL A 39 -16.30 4.97 11.45
N GLU A 40 -17.46 5.50 11.08
CA GLU A 40 -18.60 4.73 10.57
C GLU A 40 -18.26 4.04 9.24
N LEU A 41 -17.57 4.71 8.33
CA LEU A 41 -17.09 4.13 7.08
C LEU A 41 -16.16 2.94 7.34
N LYS A 42 -15.16 3.10 8.21
CA LYS A 42 -14.25 2.01 8.60
C LYS A 42 -15.02 0.87 9.27
N ASN A 43 -15.97 1.17 10.16
CA ASN A 43 -16.78 0.17 10.84
C ASN A 43 -17.76 -0.56 9.89
N TRP A 44 -18.29 0.13 8.88
CA TRP A 44 -19.06 -0.49 7.80
C TRP A 44 -18.18 -1.46 7.01
N TYR A 45 -17.02 -1.01 6.53
CA TYR A 45 -16.05 -1.84 5.81
C TYR A 45 -15.69 -3.11 6.60
N CYS A 46 -15.34 -2.93 7.88
CA CYS A 46 -15.00 -4.02 8.79
C CYS A 46 -16.12 -5.06 8.95
N ARG A 47 -17.39 -4.61 8.97
CA ARG A 47 -18.55 -5.50 9.10
C ARG A 47 -18.86 -6.21 7.79
N GLU A 48 -18.83 -5.49 6.68
CA GLU A 48 -19.15 -6.00 5.35
C GLU A 48 -18.16 -7.08 4.91
N PHE A 49 -16.86 -6.80 5.06
CA PHE A 49 -15.79 -7.67 4.58
C PHE A 49 -15.18 -8.56 5.68
N ARG A 50 -15.72 -8.46 6.90
CA ARG A 50 -15.26 -9.21 8.09
C ARG A 50 -13.76 -9.11 8.31
N ASP A 51 -13.19 -7.93 8.10
CA ASP A 51 -11.75 -7.70 8.20
C ASP A 51 -11.31 -7.67 9.68
N PRO A 52 -10.68 -8.73 10.20
CA PRO A 52 -10.35 -8.81 11.62
C PRO A 52 -9.17 -7.89 11.97
N MET A 53 -8.30 -7.59 11.00
CA MET A 53 -7.10 -6.76 11.20
C MET A 53 -7.45 -5.29 11.36
N MET A 54 -8.56 -4.84 10.79
CA MET A 54 -9.05 -3.46 10.94
C MET A 54 -10.06 -3.28 12.09
N VAL A 55 -10.71 -4.37 12.53
CA VAL A 55 -11.60 -4.36 13.70
C VAL A 55 -10.81 -4.35 15.00
N ASP A 56 -9.92 -5.34 15.18
CA ASP A 56 -9.11 -5.52 16.38
C ASP A 56 -7.67 -5.84 15.96
N PRO A 57 -6.90 -4.80 15.59
CA PRO A 57 -5.61 -4.96 14.94
C PRO A 57 -4.60 -5.72 15.82
N PRO A 58 -4.07 -6.89 15.38
CA PRO A 58 -3.04 -7.59 16.13
C PRO A 58 -1.74 -6.77 16.16
N GLY A 59 -0.92 -6.97 17.18
CA GLY A 59 0.29 -6.16 17.40
C GLY A 59 1.23 -6.08 16.18
N TRP A 60 1.41 -7.20 15.46
CA TRP A 60 2.24 -7.22 14.25
C TRP A 60 1.66 -6.37 13.10
N PHE A 61 0.33 -6.36 12.95
CA PHE A 61 -0.33 -5.56 11.91
C PHE A 61 -0.27 -4.08 12.26
N ARG A 62 -0.46 -3.73 13.54
CA ARG A 62 -0.26 -2.37 14.04
C ARG A 62 1.15 -1.86 13.79
N SER A 63 2.17 -2.72 13.89
CA SER A 63 3.54 -2.35 13.52
C SER A 63 3.67 -2.00 12.03
N PHE A 64 3.01 -2.74 11.13
CA PHE A 64 3.00 -2.40 9.70
C PHE A 64 2.27 -1.10 9.41
N VAL A 65 1.09 -0.88 9.98
CA VAL A 65 0.36 0.39 9.84
C VAL A 65 1.14 1.55 10.45
N PHE A 66 1.84 1.34 11.56
CA PHE A 66 2.73 2.36 12.12
C PHE A 66 3.85 2.73 11.14
N CYS A 67 4.51 1.75 10.53
CA CYS A 67 5.50 1.99 9.47
C CYS A 67 4.89 2.73 8.27
N GLU A 68 3.64 2.41 7.91
CA GLU A 68 2.92 3.12 6.87
C GLU A 68 2.73 4.59 7.23
N VAL A 69 2.14 4.90 8.37
CA VAL A 69 1.88 6.28 8.81
C VAL A 69 3.19 7.06 9.00
N ALA A 70 4.22 6.46 9.59
CA ALA A 70 5.46 7.15 9.93
C ALA A 70 6.40 7.34 8.74
N VAL A 71 6.45 6.38 7.80
CA VAL A 71 7.46 6.35 6.72
C VAL A 71 6.82 6.40 5.34
N GLN A 72 5.83 5.56 5.08
CA GLN A 72 5.25 5.44 3.73
C GLN A 72 4.36 6.64 3.39
N PHE A 73 3.58 7.13 4.34
CA PHE A 73 2.64 8.22 4.13
C PHE A 73 3.33 9.51 3.67
N PRO A 74 4.41 10.01 4.32
CA PRO A 74 5.20 11.11 3.77
C PRO A 74 5.75 10.81 2.36
N PHE A 75 6.16 9.56 2.13
CA PHE A 75 6.68 9.12 0.83
C PHE A 75 5.60 9.14 -0.27
N PHE A 76 4.32 8.94 0.03
CA PHE A 76 3.25 8.97 -0.97
C PHE A 76 3.19 10.29 -1.72
N PHE A 77 3.36 11.42 -1.03
CA PHE A 77 3.40 12.75 -1.65
C PHE A 77 4.61 12.90 -2.57
N VAL A 78 5.78 12.44 -2.12
CA VAL A 78 7.03 12.46 -2.88
C VAL A 78 6.90 11.61 -4.16
N ALA A 79 6.35 10.40 -4.02
CA ALA A 79 6.14 9.49 -5.13
C ALA A 79 5.09 10.01 -6.12
N ALA A 80 3.97 10.53 -5.64
CA ALA A 80 2.95 11.15 -6.49
C ALA A 80 3.55 12.29 -7.32
N PHE A 81 4.32 13.19 -6.70
CA PHE A 81 5.01 14.25 -7.44
C PHE A 81 6.01 13.72 -8.48
N ALA A 82 6.83 12.74 -8.11
CA ALA A 82 7.84 12.17 -8.99
C ALA A 82 7.21 11.48 -10.22
N TYR A 83 6.17 10.69 -10.02
CA TYR A 83 5.47 9.99 -11.10
C TYR A 83 4.60 10.92 -11.96
N LEU A 84 4.02 11.97 -11.39
CA LEU A 84 3.37 13.03 -12.16
C LEU A 84 4.35 13.72 -13.13
N LYS A 85 5.58 13.99 -12.67
CA LYS A 85 6.65 14.54 -13.52
C LYS A 85 7.17 13.52 -14.55
N GLY A 86 7.01 12.23 -14.25
CA GLY A 86 7.47 11.09 -15.03
C GLY A 86 8.82 10.54 -14.54
N ALA A 87 8.93 9.22 -14.42
CA ALA A 87 10.08 8.52 -13.83
C ALA A 87 11.42 8.87 -14.50
N ALA A 88 11.42 9.05 -15.83
CA ALA A 88 12.63 9.41 -16.57
C ALA A 88 13.19 10.80 -16.21
N LYS A 89 12.33 11.71 -15.76
CA LYS A 89 12.73 13.06 -15.30
C LYS A 89 13.01 13.11 -13.79
N ALA A 90 12.45 12.18 -13.04
CA ALA A 90 12.59 12.09 -11.59
C ALA A 90 13.35 10.81 -11.18
N ARG A 91 14.47 10.50 -11.84
CA ARG A 91 15.19 9.22 -11.67
C ARG A 91 15.61 8.91 -10.22
N TRP A 92 15.77 9.94 -9.40
CA TRP A 92 16.06 9.82 -7.98
C TRP A 92 14.99 9.03 -7.21
N ILE A 93 13.76 8.91 -7.72
CA ILE A 93 12.68 8.13 -7.09
C ILE A 93 12.95 6.62 -7.11
N ARG A 94 13.88 6.14 -7.95
CA ARG A 94 14.13 4.70 -8.16
C ARG A 94 14.40 3.94 -6.86
N ILE A 95 15.38 4.39 -6.07
CA ILE A 95 15.79 3.68 -4.84
C ILE A 95 14.70 3.77 -3.77
N PRO A 96 14.12 4.96 -3.47
CA PRO A 96 12.96 5.05 -2.58
C PRO A 96 11.78 4.16 -3.01
N ALA A 97 11.48 4.10 -4.31
CA ALA A 97 10.41 3.25 -4.84
C ALA A 97 10.69 1.77 -4.63
N ILE A 98 11.93 1.30 -4.83
CA ILE A 98 12.33 -0.09 -4.55
C ILE A 98 12.13 -0.43 -3.06
N ILE A 99 12.59 0.45 -2.16
CA ILE A 99 12.47 0.24 -0.71
C ILE A 99 10.99 0.15 -0.32
N TYR A 100 10.20 1.15 -0.73
CA TYR A 100 8.77 1.21 -0.46
C TYR A 100 8.05 -0.05 -0.97
N SER A 101 8.21 -0.35 -2.26
CA SER A 101 7.50 -1.45 -2.91
C SER A 101 7.85 -2.81 -2.34
N SER A 102 9.13 -3.05 -2.01
CA SER A 102 9.58 -4.29 -1.39
C SER A 102 9.00 -4.47 0.01
N HIS A 103 8.97 -3.39 0.80
CA HIS A 103 8.38 -3.40 2.13
C HIS A 103 6.88 -3.72 2.04
N VAL A 104 6.12 -2.97 1.23
CA VAL A 104 4.66 -3.20 1.08
C VAL A 104 4.37 -4.62 0.60
N ALA A 105 5.06 -5.10 -0.43
CA ALA A 105 4.89 -6.48 -0.91
C ALA A 105 5.09 -7.52 0.21
N THR A 106 6.11 -7.31 1.06
CA THR A 106 6.39 -8.20 2.21
C THR A 106 5.27 -8.17 3.25
N THR A 107 4.76 -6.97 3.59
CA THR A 107 3.63 -6.84 4.52
C THR A 107 2.37 -7.53 4.01
N LEU A 108 2.08 -7.41 2.71
CA LEU A 108 0.91 -8.02 2.08
C LEU A 108 1.01 -9.54 2.02
N ILE A 109 2.21 -10.11 1.83
CA ILE A 109 2.41 -11.56 1.94
C ILE A 109 2.03 -12.05 3.35
N ALA A 110 2.44 -11.34 4.40
CA ALA A 110 2.06 -11.69 5.78
C ALA A 110 0.54 -11.57 5.99
N ILE A 111 -0.09 -10.52 5.47
CA ILE A 111 -1.54 -10.30 5.52
C ILE A 111 -2.29 -11.42 4.79
N PHE A 112 -1.88 -11.80 3.58
CA PHE A 112 -2.51 -12.88 2.83
C PHE A 112 -2.36 -14.22 3.53
N PHE A 113 -1.17 -14.54 4.01
CA PHE A 113 -0.94 -15.78 4.72
C PHE A 113 -1.80 -15.86 5.99
N HIS A 114 -1.85 -14.79 6.79
CA HIS A 114 -2.71 -14.71 7.96
C HIS A 114 -4.20 -14.85 7.59
N THR A 115 -4.66 -14.11 6.58
CA THR A 115 -6.06 -14.13 6.13
C THR A 115 -6.48 -15.51 5.62
N LEU A 116 -5.60 -16.25 4.95
CA LEU A 116 -5.92 -17.56 4.38
C LEU A 116 -5.83 -18.70 5.41
N THR A 117 -4.92 -18.61 6.38
CA THR A 117 -4.55 -19.76 7.23
C THR A 117 -4.93 -19.61 8.70
N TYR A 118 -5.13 -18.40 9.21
CA TYR A 118 -5.42 -18.18 10.62
C TYR A 118 -6.83 -18.66 11.00
N ASP A 119 -6.95 -19.28 12.17
CA ASP A 119 -8.24 -19.71 12.71
C ASP A 119 -8.94 -18.55 13.45
N PHE A 120 -9.99 -18.02 12.83
CA PHE A 120 -10.83 -16.96 13.39
C PHE A 120 -12.00 -17.49 14.24
N SER A 121 -12.07 -18.79 14.54
CA SER A 121 -13.19 -19.36 15.31
C SER A 121 -13.26 -18.85 16.75
N GLN A 122 -12.10 -18.52 17.35
CA GLN A 122 -11.97 -18.03 18.72
C GLN A 122 -11.68 -16.52 18.82
N SER A 123 -11.75 -15.79 17.70
CA SER A 123 -11.46 -14.36 17.73
C SER A 123 -12.58 -13.58 18.41
N LYS A 124 -12.21 -12.55 19.18
CA LYS A 124 -13.14 -11.65 19.89
C LYS A 124 -14.19 -11.04 18.95
N HIS A 125 -13.79 -10.76 17.71
CA HIS A 125 -14.65 -10.27 16.65
C HIS A 125 -14.73 -11.30 15.51
N PRO A 126 -15.90 -11.49 14.87
CA PRO A 126 -16.03 -12.46 13.78
C PRO A 126 -15.13 -12.10 12.59
N GLY A 127 -14.15 -12.95 12.27
CA GLY A 127 -13.38 -12.87 11.02
C GLY A 127 -14.05 -13.63 9.87
N PRO A 128 -13.36 -13.76 8.71
CA PRO A 128 -13.87 -14.51 7.57
C PRO A 128 -13.93 -16.01 7.90
N ARG A 129 -15.11 -16.61 7.71
CA ARG A 129 -15.42 -18.00 8.10
C ARG A 129 -15.24 -18.97 6.96
N THR A 130 -15.60 -18.57 5.75
CA THR A 130 -15.51 -19.40 4.54
C THR A 130 -14.27 -19.05 3.73
N MET A 131 -13.86 -19.96 2.84
CA MET A 131 -12.78 -19.66 1.90
C MET A 131 -13.15 -18.49 0.96
N ASP A 132 -14.41 -18.39 0.57
CA ASP A 132 -14.88 -17.29 -0.30
C ASP A 132 -14.76 -15.92 0.39
N GLU A 133 -15.10 -15.83 1.69
CA GLU A 133 -14.90 -14.60 2.47
C GLU A 133 -13.40 -14.25 2.58
N ARG A 134 -12.53 -15.25 2.78
CA ARG A 134 -11.07 -15.06 2.83
C ARG A 134 -10.51 -14.58 1.49
N LEU A 135 -10.93 -15.19 0.39
CA LEU A 135 -10.50 -14.80 -0.96
C LEU A 135 -11.02 -13.41 -1.33
N THR A 136 -12.24 -13.07 -0.92
CA THR A 136 -12.79 -11.72 -1.09
C THR A 136 -11.94 -10.69 -0.36
N LEU A 137 -11.58 -10.94 0.90
CA LEU A 137 -10.72 -10.05 1.67
C LEU A 137 -9.31 -9.94 1.06
N CYS A 138 -8.71 -11.05 0.63
CA CYS A 138 -7.45 -11.01 -0.13
C CYS A 138 -7.60 -10.18 -1.43
N GLY A 139 -8.74 -10.27 -2.11
CA GLY A 139 -9.05 -9.47 -3.29
C GLY A 139 -9.05 -7.96 -3.02
N ILE A 140 -9.56 -7.53 -1.87
CA ILE A 140 -9.55 -6.11 -1.44
C ILE A 140 -8.12 -5.61 -1.22
N TYR A 141 -7.27 -6.44 -0.63
CA TYR A 141 -5.86 -6.10 -0.38
C TYR A 141 -4.98 -6.21 -1.65
N SER A 142 -5.41 -6.97 -2.66
CA SER A 142 -4.62 -7.29 -3.86
C SER A 142 -4.12 -6.09 -4.65
N PRO A 143 -4.88 -4.99 -4.86
CA PRO A 143 -4.35 -3.79 -5.51
C PRO A 143 -3.10 -3.22 -4.82
N TYR A 144 -3.04 -3.28 -3.49
CA TYR A 144 -1.91 -2.83 -2.68
C TYR A 144 -0.73 -3.82 -2.69
N PHE A 145 -0.89 -5.00 -3.26
CA PHE A 145 0.22 -5.92 -3.55
C PHE A 145 0.69 -5.77 -5.00
N ILE A 146 -0.25 -5.83 -5.94
CA ILE A 146 0.03 -5.84 -7.38
C ILE A 146 0.72 -4.55 -7.80
N LEU A 147 0.21 -3.38 -7.40
CA LEU A 147 0.79 -2.11 -7.84
C LEU A 147 2.19 -1.86 -7.26
N PRO A 148 2.47 -2.12 -5.97
CA PRO A 148 3.84 -2.12 -5.46
C PRO A 148 4.76 -3.10 -6.17
N VAL A 149 4.34 -4.33 -6.46
CA VAL A 149 5.16 -5.27 -7.24
C VAL A 149 5.44 -4.72 -8.65
N MET A 150 4.45 -4.11 -9.31
CA MET A 150 4.67 -3.45 -10.60
C MET A 150 5.67 -2.28 -10.50
N ILE A 151 5.58 -1.47 -9.45
CA ILE A 151 6.53 -0.38 -9.16
C ILE A 151 7.94 -0.95 -8.95
N LEU A 152 8.07 -2.04 -8.19
CA LEU A 152 9.35 -2.70 -7.94
C LEU A 152 9.99 -3.18 -9.25
N LEU A 153 9.22 -3.87 -10.08
CA LEU A 153 9.69 -4.38 -11.37
C LEU A 153 10.06 -3.22 -12.32
N ASP A 154 9.26 -2.17 -12.41
CA ASP A 154 9.59 -0.98 -13.22
C ASP A 154 10.88 -0.32 -12.71
N ALA A 155 11.01 -0.10 -11.39
CA ALA A 155 12.20 0.52 -10.80
C ALA A 155 13.47 -0.32 -10.98
N CYS A 156 13.36 -1.65 -10.93
CA CYS A 156 14.49 -2.55 -11.14
C CYS A 156 14.93 -2.60 -12.62
N PHE A 157 13.98 -2.70 -13.55
CA PHE A 157 14.26 -3.15 -14.93
C PHE A 157 14.04 -2.09 -16.02
N SER A 158 13.26 -1.03 -15.74
CA SER A 158 12.92 -0.05 -16.77
C SER A 158 14.13 0.78 -17.22
N SER A 159 14.19 1.04 -18.53
CA SER A 159 15.15 1.96 -19.13
C SER A 159 14.91 3.42 -18.72
N ALA A 160 13.74 3.76 -18.17
CA ALA A 160 13.42 5.11 -17.71
C ALA A 160 14.42 5.62 -16.66
N TYR A 161 14.96 4.73 -15.84
CA TYR A 161 15.92 5.08 -14.78
C TYR A 161 17.39 4.98 -15.20
N ARG A 162 17.69 4.61 -16.45
CA ARG A 162 19.07 4.56 -16.94
C ARG A 162 19.59 5.96 -17.24
N GLU A 163 20.87 6.20 -16.94
CA GLU A 163 21.54 7.41 -17.40
C GLU A 163 21.66 7.40 -18.93
N PRO A 164 21.52 8.56 -19.60
CA PRO A 164 21.80 8.64 -21.02
C PRO A 164 23.29 8.32 -21.22
N VAL A 165 23.58 7.33 -22.07
CA VAL A 165 24.96 7.01 -22.45
C VAL A 165 25.56 8.25 -23.09
N ASN A 166 26.50 8.88 -22.39
CA ASN A 166 27.13 10.11 -22.86
C ASN A 166 28.15 9.74 -23.96
N LYS A 167 27.70 9.73 -25.22
CA LYS A 167 28.51 9.40 -26.40
C LYS A 167 29.74 10.32 -26.57
N ALA A 168 29.82 11.42 -25.83
CA ALA A 168 30.94 12.36 -25.84
C ALA A 168 32.20 11.87 -25.10
N LYS A 169 32.14 10.78 -24.30
CA LYS A 169 33.32 10.20 -23.61
C LYS A 169 33.95 9.00 -24.33
N MET A 170 33.50 8.69 -25.55
CA MET A 170 34.01 7.58 -26.38
C MET A 170 34.81 8.06 -27.60
N ARG A 171 35.24 9.32 -27.63
CA ARG A 171 36.15 9.87 -28.65
C ARG A 171 37.37 10.48 -28.00
#